data_AF-W2TX61-F1
#
_entry.id   AF-W2TX61-F1
#
_cell.length_a   1.000
_cell.length_b   1.000
_cell.length_c   1.000
_cell.angle_alpha   90.00
_cell.angle_beta   90.00
_cell.angle_gamma   90.00
#
_symmetry.space_group_name_H-M   'P 1'
#
loop_
_entity.id
_entity.type
_entity.pdbx_description
1 polymer ?
#
loop_
_entity_poly.entity_id
_entity_poly.type
_entity_poly.pdbx_seq_one_letter_code
_entity_poly.pdbx_strand_id
1 'polypeptide(L)'
;MIRLVSFFAITYVTLGCGPAPGTPPQQQQSAVVGLFTDENFDPAQADYYRTLAINLMKNVFESYGIPYVDNWAQISSRDDGGKVTIDVRIPSIDCQQLHQLVTLLKNEIFLIEYAGYRCGSNPIVYVR
;
A
#
# COMPACT_ATOMS: atom_id res chain seq x y z
N MET A 1 -22.22 63.42 12.62
CA MET A 1 -21.02 62.54 12.64
C MET A 1 -21.27 61.43 13.64
N ILE A 2 -21.69 60.24 13.19
CA ILE A 2 -21.99 59.08 14.05
C ILE A 2 -20.96 58.01 13.73
N ARG A 3 -20.12 57.66 14.71
CA ARG A 3 -19.09 56.61 14.60
C ARG A 3 -19.74 55.25 14.84
N LEU A 4 -19.74 54.39 13.82
CA LEU A 4 -20.06 52.97 13.93
C LEU A 4 -18.89 52.24 14.61
N VAL A 5 -19.15 51.65 15.77
CA VAL A 5 -18.24 50.75 16.47
C VAL A 5 -18.52 49.34 15.96
N SER A 6 -17.62 48.79 15.16
CA SER A 6 -17.70 47.41 14.67
C SER A 6 -17.30 46.44 15.79
N PHE A 7 -18.26 45.64 16.25
CA PHE A 7 -18.04 44.49 17.11
C PHE A 7 -17.26 43.40 16.34
N PHE A 8 -16.02 43.15 16.74
CA PHE A 8 -15.26 41.98 16.31
C PHE A 8 -15.74 40.76 17.13
N ALA A 9 -16.55 39.90 16.51
CA ALA A 9 -16.86 38.58 17.04
C ALA A 9 -15.66 37.66 16.75
N ILE A 10 -14.95 37.26 17.80
CA ILE A 10 -13.89 36.24 17.72
C ILE A 10 -14.58 34.87 17.72
N THR A 11 -14.75 34.28 16.55
CA THR A 11 -15.11 32.86 16.43
C THR A 11 -13.87 32.02 16.70
N TYR A 12 -13.87 31.31 17.83
CA TYR A 12 -12.93 30.23 18.11
C TYR A 12 -13.18 29.10 17.09
N VAL A 13 -12.29 28.98 16.09
CA VAL A 13 -12.28 27.83 15.20
C VAL A 13 -11.50 26.72 15.90
N THR A 14 -12.19 25.62 16.19
CA THR A 14 -11.55 24.37 16.59
C THR A 14 -10.70 23.89 15.40
N LEU A 15 -9.38 23.77 15.60
CA LEU A 15 -8.47 23.11 14.67
C LEU A 15 -8.79 21.60 14.66
N GLY A 16 -9.89 21.23 14.01
CA GLY A 16 -10.01 19.89 13.45
C GLY A 16 -9.00 19.80 12.32
N CYS A 17 -8.12 18.80 12.36
CA CYS A 17 -7.23 18.45 11.24
C CYS A 17 -8.08 18.06 10.02
N GLY A 18 -8.59 19.06 9.30
CA GLY A 18 -9.09 18.92 7.95
C GLY A 18 -7.94 19.12 6.98
N PRO A 19 -7.89 18.39 5.86
CA PRO A 19 -6.86 18.60 4.84
C PRO A 19 -6.90 20.06 4.36
N ALA A 20 -5.73 20.66 4.19
CA ALA A 20 -5.59 22.04 3.74
C ALA A 20 -6.32 22.25 2.40
N PRO A 21 -6.91 23.43 2.14
CA PRO A 21 -7.49 23.73 0.85
C PRO A 21 -6.37 23.72 -0.20
N GLY A 22 -6.38 22.74 -1.11
CA GLY A 22 -5.41 22.63 -2.21
C GLY A 22 -4.60 21.32 -2.26
N THR A 23 -4.63 20.49 -1.21
CA THR A 23 -4.17 19.10 -1.36
C THR A 23 -5.25 18.28 -2.09
N PRO A 24 -4.92 17.56 -3.18
CA PRO A 24 -5.84 16.57 -3.73
C PRO A 24 -6.28 15.66 -2.59
N PRO A 25 -7.56 15.25 -2.50
CA PRO A 25 -7.97 14.26 -1.52
C PRO A 25 -7.02 13.07 -1.63
N GLN A 26 -6.49 12.57 -0.51
CA GLN A 26 -5.72 11.32 -0.49
C GLN A 26 -6.61 10.28 -1.15
N GLN A 27 -6.29 9.92 -2.40
CA GLN A 27 -7.10 9.02 -3.20
C GLN A 27 -6.79 7.61 -2.71
N GLN A 28 -7.40 7.27 -1.58
CA GLN A 28 -7.48 5.90 -1.11
C GLN A 28 -8.20 5.08 -2.19
N GLN A 29 -7.49 4.13 -2.76
CA GLN A 29 -8.00 3.24 -3.80
C GLN A 29 -7.62 1.81 -3.47
N SER A 30 -8.37 0.86 -4.03
CA SER A 30 -7.95 -0.52 -4.00
C SER A 30 -6.70 -0.70 -4.86
N ALA A 31 -5.78 -1.55 -4.41
CA ALA A 31 -4.56 -1.85 -5.13
C ALA A 31 -4.36 -3.36 -5.27
N VAL A 32 -3.71 -3.74 -6.35
CA VAL A 32 -3.24 -5.11 -6.59
C VAL A 32 -1.74 -5.04 -6.84
N VAL A 33 -0.98 -5.84 -6.11
CA VAL A 33 0.46 -6.02 -6.27
C VAL A 33 0.72 -7.48 -6.62
N GLY A 34 1.50 -7.73 -7.66
CA GLY A 34 2.11 -9.02 -7.94
C GLY A 34 3.59 -8.95 -7.61
N LEU A 35 4.06 -9.83 -6.75
CA LEU A 35 5.47 -10.03 -6.45
C LEU A 35 5.92 -11.32 -7.17
N PHE A 36 6.84 -11.19 -8.11
CA PHE A 36 7.26 -12.28 -8.99
C PHE A 36 8.58 -12.86 -8.49
N THR A 37 8.66 -14.18 -8.40
CA THR A 37 9.83 -14.90 -7.90
C THR A 37 10.39 -15.82 -8.99
N ASP A 38 11.62 -16.32 -8.80
CA ASP A 38 12.17 -17.39 -9.64
C ASP A 38 11.91 -18.80 -9.04
N GLU A 39 11.16 -18.90 -7.95
CA GLU A 39 10.79 -20.17 -7.33
C GLU A 39 9.82 -20.94 -8.22
N ASN A 40 10.03 -22.25 -8.37
CA ASN A 40 9.13 -23.10 -9.14
C ASN A 40 7.80 -23.29 -8.41
N PHE A 41 6.69 -23.11 -9.11
CA PHE A 41 5.38 -23.29 -8.51
C PHE A 41 5.08 -24.78 -8.28
N ASP A 42 4.71 -25.11 -7.04
CA ASP A 42 4.14 -26.40 -6.66
C ASP A 42 2.76 -26.14 -6.03
N PRO A 43 1.66 -26.62 -6.62
CA PRO A 43 0.32 -26.42 -6.08
C PRO A 43 0.14 -27.03 -4.69
N ALA A 44 0.90 -28.07 -4.34
CA ALA A 44 0.86 -28.66 -3.00
C ALA A 44 1.46 -27.72 -1.93
N GLN A 45 2.21 -26.69 -2.34
CA GLN A 45 2.90 -25.75 -1.48
C GLN A 45 2.32 -24.32 -1.52
N ALA A 46 1.16 -24.12 -2.16
CA ALA A 46 0.55 -22.80 -2.27
C ALA A 46 0.37 -22.10 -0.91
N ASP A 47 -0.09 -22.82 0.12
CA ASP A 47 -0.24 -22.27 1.46
C ASP A 47 1.10 -21.95 2.14
N TYR A 48 2.15 -22.73 1.84
CA TYR A 48 3.50 -22.45 2.30
C TYR A 48 4.02 -21.13 1.70
N TYR A 49 3.91 -20.93 0.39
CA TYR A 49 4.33 -19.69 -0.28
C TYR A 49 3.59 -18.47 0.25
N ARG A 50 2.27 -18.61 0.45
CA ARG A 50 1.45 -17.55 1.07
C ARG A 50 1.96 -17.20 2.48
N THR A 51 2.22 -18.20 3.32
CA THR A 51 2.66 -18.01 4.71
C THR A 51 4.05 -17.37 4.77
N LEU A 52 4.96 -17.85 3.92
CA LEU A 52 6.30 -17.29 3.78
C LEU A 52 6.25 -15.81 3.39
N ALA A 53 5.43 -15.46 2.38
CA ALA A 53 5.27 -14.08 1.95
C ALA A 53 4.71 -13.18 3.07
N ILE A 54 3.72 -13.65 3.83
CA ILE A 54 3.18 -12.90 5.00
C ILE A 54 4.29 -12.63 6.01
N ASN A 55 5.09 -13.63 6.36
CA ASN A 55 6.17 -13.47 7.34
C ASN A 55 7.25 -12.50 6.85
N LEU A 56 7.62 -12.59 5.57
CA LEU A 56 8.59 -11.68 4.96
C LEU A 56 8.06 -10.23 4.94
N MET A 57 6.81 -10.02 4.53
CA MET A 57 6.17 -8.70 4.60
C MET A 57 6.10 -8.15 6.03
N LYS A 58 5.77 -8.99 7.03
CA LYS A 58 5.76 -8.60 8.45
C LYS A 58 7.12 -8.11 8.91
N ASN A 59 8.17 -8.88 8.64
CA ASN A 59 9.55 -8.53 9.01
C ASN A 59 10.00 -7.22 8.36
N VAL A 60 9.66 -7.05 7.08
CA VAL A 60 9.99 -5.86 6.30
C VAL A 60 9.20 -4.64 6.79
N PHE A 61 7.94 -4.79 7.21
CA PHE A 61 7.20 -3.66 7.77
C PHE A 61 7.75 -3.27 9.15
N GLU A 62 8.06 -4.26 9.98
CA GLU A 62 8.64 -4.05 11.31
C GLU A 62 9.98 -3.31 11.25
N SER A 63 10.87 -3.67 10.31
CA SER A 63 12.19 -3.03 10.17
C SER A 63 12.12 -1.55 9.77
N TYR A 64 11.01 -1.10 9.18
CA TYR A 64 10.76 0.29 8.80
C TYR A 64 9.79 1.01 9.75
N GLY A 65 9.43 0.39 10.88
CA GLY A 65 8.50 0.95 11.86
C GLY A 65 7.06 1.09 11.33
N ILE A 66 6.70 0.30 10.32
CA ILE A 66 5.35 0.25 9.76
C ILE A 66 4.58 -0.85 10.51
N PRO A 67 3.45 -0.55 11.15
CA PRO A 67 2.65 -1.58 11.82
C PRO A 67 1.99 -2.49 10.76
N TYR A 68 2.27 -3.79 10.83
CA TYR A 68 1.50 -4.76 10.06
C TYR A 68 0.10 -4.91 10.66
N VAL A 69 -0.93 -4.66 9.86
CA VAL A 69 -2.32 -4.76 10.30
C VAL A 69 -2.90 -6.09 9.78
N ASP A 70 -3.20 -7.06 10.64
CA ASP A 70 -3.74 -8.34 10.14
C ASP A 70 -5.03 -8.13 9.31
N ASN A 71 -5.16 -8.89 8.22
CA ASN A 71 -6.26 -8.82 7.24
C ASN A 71 -6.39 -7.50 6.47
N TRP A 72 -5.42 -6.58 6.57
CA TRP A 72 -5.40 -5.36 5.76
C TRP A 72 -5.28 -5.64 4.26
N ALA A 73 -4.68 -6.76 3.89
CA ALA A 73 -4.55 -7.22 2.52
C ALA A 73 -4.88 -8.72 2.42
N GLN A 74 -5.43 -9.13 1.27
CA GLN A 74 -5.57 -10.53 0.91
C GLN A 74 -4.33 -10.98 0.16
N ILE A 75 -3.67 -12.01 0.67
CA ILE A 75 -2.42 -12.53 0.12
C ILE A 75 -2.63 -13.96 -0.38
N SER A 76 -2.23 -14.25 -1.61
CA SER A 76 -2.33 -15.58 -2.22
C SER A 76 -1.15 -15.83 -3.17
N SER A 77 -0.76 -17.09 -3.36
CA SER A 77 0.17 -17.49 -4.42
C SER A 77 -0.58 -18.02 -5.64
N ARG A 78 -0.03 -17.82 -6.84
CA ARG A 78 -0.48 -18.48 -8.07
C ARG A 78 0.70 -18.91 -8.94
N ASP A 79 0.42 -19.81 -9.87
CA ASP A 79 1.32 -20.14 -10.98
C ASP A 79 1.31 -19.00 -12.01
N ASP A 80 2.50 -18.52 -12.38
CA ASP A 80 2.73 -17.64 -13.52
C ASP A 80 3.92 -18.17 -14.33
N GLY A 81 3.66 -18.89 -15.42
CA GLY A 81 4.70 -19.45 -16.29
C GLY A 81 5.57 -20.52 -15.63
N GLY A 82 5.04 -21.28 -14.66
CA GLY A 82 5.75 -22.28 -13.87
C GLY A 82 6.44 -21.72 -12.63
N LYS A 83 6.29 -20.42 -12.35
CA LYS A 83 6.91 -19.71 -11.24
C LYS A 83 5.90 -19.23 -10.22
N VAL A 84 6.33 -19.07 -8.98
CA VAL A 84 5.48 -18.53 -7.91
C VAL A 84 5.33 -17.02 -8.09
N THR A 85 4.08 -16.58 -8.22
CA THR A 85 3.72 -15.16 -8.07
C THR A 85 2.85 -14.99 -6.82
N ILE A 86 3.20 -14.01 -5.99
CA ILE A 86 2.40 -13.62 -4.82
C ILE A 86 1.53 -12.43 -5.19
N ASP A 87 0.21 -12.62 -5.11
CA ASP A 87 -0.77 -11.56 -5.16
C ASP A 87 -1.00 -10.95 -3.78
N VAL A 88 -0.95 -9.62 -3.72
CA VAL A 88 -1.36 -8.84 -2.56
C VAL A 88 -2.47 -7.89 -3.01
N ARG A 89 -3.69 -8.11 -2.52
CA ARG A 89 -4.84 -7.24 -2.79
C ARG A 89 -5.12 -6.38 -1.56
N ILE A 90 -4.99 -5.08 -1.74
CA ILE A 90 -5.17 -4.08 -0.69
C ILE A 90 -6.48 -3.34 -0.98
N PRO A 91 -7.48 -3.35 -0.09
CA PRO A 91 -8.79 -2.74 -0.36
C PRO A 91 -8.75 -1.22 -0.37
N SER A 92 -7.82 -0.61 0.39
CA SER A 92 -7.67 0.84 0.50
C SER A 92 -6.22 1.19 0.83
N ILE A 93 -5.56 1.96 -0.04
CA ILE A 93 -4.23 2.52 0.18
C ILE A 93 -4.09 3.86 -0.56
N ASP A 94 -3.26 4.75 -0.03
CA ASP A 94 -2.79 5.92 -0.77
C ASP A 94 -1.87 5.47 -1.91
N CYS A 95 -2.27 5.70 -3.15
CA CYS A 95 -1.48 5.33 -4.33
C CYS A 95 -0.08 5.96 -4.34
N GLN A 96 0.14 7.10 -3.67
CA GLN A 96 1.47 7.70 -3.53
C GLN A 96 2.39 6.84 -2.64
N GLN A 97 1.83 6.23 -1.60
CA GLN A 97 2.57 5.36 -0.68
C GLN A 97 2.78 3.96 -1.26
N LEU A 98 1.89 3.51 -2.14
CA LEU A 98 1.96 2.18 -2.76
C LEU A 98 3.27 1.97 -3.53
N HIS A 99 3.76 2.96 -4.27
CA HIS A 99 5.02 2.81 -5.02
C HIS A 99 6.22 2.53 -4.10
N GLN A 100 6.31 3.30 -3.02
CA GLN A 100 7.39 3.14 -2.02
C GLN A 100 7.29 1.78 -1.34
N LEU A 101 6.07 1.38 -0.97
CA LEU A 101 5.80 0.07 -0.38
C LEU A 101 6.26 -1.07 -1.28
N VAL A 102 5.86 -1.06 -2.55
CA VAL A 102 6.19 -2.12 -3.50
C VAL A 102 7.70 -2.17 -3.78
N THR A 103 8.35 -1.02 -3.85
CA THR A 103 9.81 -0.92 -4.00
C THR A 103 10.54 -1.53 -2.81
N LEU A 104 10.06 -1.24 -1.60
CA LEU A 104 10.61 -1.76 -0.36
C LEU A 104 10.41 -3.28 -0.26
N LEU A 105 9.23 -3.79 -0.59
CA LEU A 105 8.99 -5.24 -0.66
C LEU A 105 9.93 -5.93 -1.66
N LYS A 106 10.12 -5.35 -2.84
CA LYS A 106 11.02 -5.92 -3.86
C LYS A 106 12.49 -5.90 -3.42
N ASN A 107 12.94 -4.85 -2.74
CA ASN A 107 14.35 -4.73 -2.36
C ASN A 107 14.71 -5.55 -1.11
N GLU A 108 13.77 -5.71 -0.18
CA GLU A 108 14.04 -6.36 1.11
C GLU A 108 13.68 -7.85 1.12
N ILE A 109 12.77 -8.29 0.24
CA ILE A 109 12.41 -9.69 0.11
C ILE A 109 13.27 -10.33 -1.00
N PHE A 110 14.34 -11.01 -0.60
CA PHE A 110 15.34 -11.60 -1.51
C PHE A 110 14.79 -12.57 -2.58
N LEU A 111 13.58 -13.10 -2.39
CA LEU A 111 12.92 -14.01 -3.34
C LEU A 111 12.24 -13.27 -4.50
N ILE A 112 12.04 -11.95 -4.38
CA ILE A 112 11.30 -11.17 -5.36
C ILE A 112 12.26 -10.63 -6.42
N GLU A 113 12.11 -11.12 -7.65
CA GLU A 113 12.90 -10.68 -8.81
C GLU A 113 12.40 -9.33 -9.33
N TYR A 114 11.08 -9.19 -9.45
CA TYR A 114 10.44 -7.93 -9.81
C TYR A 114 9.04 -7.87 -9.22
N ALA A 115 8.47 -6.67 -9.18
CA ALA A 115 7.11 -6.45 -8.74
C ALA A 115 6.32 -5.66 -9.78
N GLY A 116 5.02 -5.92 -9.85
CA GLY A 116 4.07 -5.13 -10.64
C GLY A 116 2.93 -4.70 -9.75
N TYR A 117 2.45 -3.46 -9.88
CA TYR A 117 1.31 -3.02 -9.11
C TYR A 117 0.37 -2.12 -9.91
N ARG A 118 -0.89 -2.10 -9.50
CA ARG A 118 -1.92 -1.20 -9.99
C ARG A 118 -2.66 -0.61 -8.81
N CYS A 119 -2.88 0.70 -8.84
CA CYS A 119 -3.76 1.40 -7.90
C CYS A 119 -5.04 1.85 -8.64
N GLY A 120 -6.20 1.42 -8.19
CA GLY A 120 -7.48 1.69 -8.83
C GLY A 120 -7.51 1.24 -10.29
N SER A 121 -7.92 2.16 -11.17
CA SER A 121 -7.97 1.99 -12.63
C SER A 121 -6.70 2.45 -13.34
N ASN A 122 -5.64 2.82 -12.62
CA ASN A 122 -4.40 3.27 -13.23
C ASN A 122 -3.71 2.14 -14.02
N PRO A 123 -2.80 2.48 -14.95
CA PRO A 123 -1.95 1.48 -15.59
C PRO A 123 -1.10 0.70 -14.58
N ILE A 124 -0.68 -0.51 -14.97
CA ILE A 124 0.26 -1.30 -14.16
C ILE A 124 1.63 -0.64 -14.23
N VAL A 125 2.26 -0.48 -13.07
CA VAL A 125 3.64 -0.02 -12.91
C VAL A 125 4.49 -1.20 -12.49
N TYR A 126 5.65 -1.35 -13.12
CA TYR A 126 6.63 -2.39 -12.78
C TYR A 126 7.82 -1.79 -12.04
N VAL A 127 8.28 -2.50 -11.02
CA VAL A 127 9.49 -2.22 -10.24
C VAL A 127 10.45 -3.38 -10.45
N ARG A 128 11.65 -3.09 -10.93
CA ARG A 128 12.73 -4.06 -11.17
C ARG A 128 13.91 -3.80 -10.25
#